data_AF-A0A7S0AHM2-F1
#
_entry.id   AF-A0A7S0AHM2-F1
#
_cell.length_a   1.000
_cell.length_b   1.000
_cell.length_c   1.000
_cell.angle_alpha   90.00
_cell.angle_beta   90.00
_cell.angle_gamma   90.00
#
_symmetry.space_group_name_H-M   'P 1'
#
loop_
_entity.id
_entity.type
_entity.pdbx_description
1 polymer ?
#
loop_
_entity_poly.entity_id
_entity_poly.type
_entity_poly.pdbx_seq_one_letter_code
_entity_poly.pdbx_strand_id
1 'polypeptide(L)'
;CLYFLAEWSIRFCAFAKKRDAMKDGWFIFDTFLVFLTVCETWILSLAYLSVEGSLGMNPSSLKIFFMLRLTRMARMARLLRWMPELVIILKGLWMASKSVLFTLVLLFFTIYIFGIAFRQLTDSTPVGDQYFQSVHGAMVSLFLRGTIPDLADMVLALADEHLGLGMLLVLFILVATLTIMNMLVGVLVEVVSTVSTIEHETLVVNMVRAKMLQMIDILQLDLDGNGALSKTEFEALLVLPEAAQFIQEVGVDVVGLVEYADFFFKDQEMSFADFVELILQLRGTNQASVKDIVDLRKQVMQELERSGANLDERLAAISKQLEDAMAKLDGLQRAPASPPVPAKPPLGAPPYPCRRALVDEEADWKQFLPTAGSRALPRFGVSFIEAGGRHLEDWSRLCQDEDEV
;
A
#
# COMPACT_ATOMS: atom_id res chain seq x y z
N CYS A 1 -49.83 -4.86 -7.40
CA CYS A 1 -49.36 -5.33 -8.72
C CYS A 1 -49.13 -4.19 -9.69
N LEU A 2 -50.13 -3.32 -9.92
CA LEU A 2 -50.01 -2.19 -10.85
C LEU A 2 -48.80 -1.29 -10.56
N TYR A 3 -48.56 -0.90 -9.31
CA TYR A 3 -47.38 -0.13 -8.93
C TYR A 3 -46.05 -0.82 -9.33
N PHE A 4 -45.92 -2.12 -9.07
CA PHE A 4 -44.71 -2.88 -9.37
C PHE A 4 -44.51 -3.12 -10.87
N LEU A 5 -45.60 -3.37 -11.61
CA LEU A 5 -45.57 -3.43 -13.07
C LEU A 5 -45.20 -2.08 -13.68
N ALA A 6 -45.72 -0.98 -13.13
CA ALA A 6 -45.40 0.38 -13.57
C ALA A 6 -43.93 0.71 -13.31
N GLU A 7 -43.43 0.50 -12.09
CA GLU A 7 -42.01 0.68 -11.72
C GLU A 7 -41.09 -0.12 -12.65
N TRP A 8 -41.40 -1.40 -12.87
CA TRP A 8 -40.65 -2.27 -13.78
C TRP A 8 -40.68 -1.77 -15.23
N SER A 9 -41.85 -1.37 -15.72
CA SER A 9 -42.01 -0.84 -17.08
C SER A 9 -41.21 0.45 -17.30
N ILE A 10 -41.19 1.35 -16.31
CA ILE A 10 -40.42 2.59 -16.35
C ILE A 10 -38.92 2.28 -16.40
N ARG A 11 -38.44 1.38 -15.54
CA ARG A 11 -37.03 0.92 -15.57
C ARG A 11 -36.66 0.27 -16.90
N PHE A 12 -37.52 -0.58 -17.44
CA PHE A 12 -37.30 -1.21 -18.75
C PHE A 12 -37.24 -0.18 -19.87
N CYS A 13 -38.09 0.85 -19.82
CA CYS A 13 -38.09 1.95 -20.79
C CYS A 13 -36.82 2.82 -20.71
N ALA A 14 -36.22 2.99 -19.54
CA ALA A 14 -35.00 3.77 -19.34
C ALA A 14 -33.73 3.16 -19.97
N PHE A 15 -33.70 1.85 -20.26
CA PHE A 15 -32.57 1.24 -20.96
C PHE A 15 -32.56 1.60 -22.46
N ALA A 16 -31.45 2.22 -22.92
CA ALA A 16 -31.23 2.58 -24.32
C ALA A 16 -31.13 1.36 -25.25
N LYS A 17 -30.47 0.29 -24.82
CA LYS A 17 -30.45 -1.02 -25.51
C LYS A 17 -31.14 -2.06 -24.64
N LYS A 18 -32.24 -2.66 -25.13
CA LYS A 18 -33.04 -3.62 -24.36
C LYS A 18 -32.30 -4.89 -23.95
N ARG A 19 -31.22 -5.24 -24.66
CA ARG A 19 -30.35 -6.38 -24.30
C ARG A 19 -29.54 -6.14 -23.03
N ASP A 20 -29.28 -4.89 -22.66
CA ASP A 20 -28.50 -4.58 -21.45
C ASP A 20 -29.34 -4.80 -20.18
N ALA A 21 -30.67 -4.72 -20.28
CA ALA A 21 -31.57 -5.08 -19.19
C ALA A 21 -31.42 -6.56 -18.77
N MET A 22 -31.10 -7.47 -19.70
CA MET A 22 -30.85 -8.88 -19.38
C MET A 22 -29.42 -9.18 -18.90
N LYS A 23 -28.55 -8.16 -18.77
CA LYS A 23 -27.23 -8.31 -18.16
C LYS A 23 -27.21 -7.81 -16.71
N ASP A 24 -28.13 -6.93 -16.36
CA ASP A 24 -28.28 -6.45 -14.99
C ASP A 24 -28.99 -7.50 -14.12
N GLY A 25 -28.22 -8.17 -13.26
CA GLY A 25 -28.73 -9.20 -12.35
C GLY A 25 -29.85 -8.69 -11.44
N TRP A 26 -29.83 -7.40 -11.06
CA TRP A 26 -30.89 -6.81 -10.26
C TRP A 26 -32.17 -6.62 -11.06
N PHE A 27 -32.07 -6.30 -12.36
CA PHE A 27 -33.22 -6.17 -13.23
C PHE A 27 -33.86 -7.53 -13.53
N ILE A 28 -33.07 -8.58 -13.76
CA ILE A 28 -33.58 -9.96 -13.94
C ILE A 28 -34.33 -10.41 -12.68
N PHE A 29 -33.75 -10.18 -11.50
CA PHE A 29 -34.39 -10.51 -10.24
C PHE A 29 -35.71 -9.74 -10.05
N ASP A 30 -35.75 -8.45 -10.37
CA ASP A 30 -36.97 -7.64 -10.29
C ASP A 30 -38.05 -8.13 -11.27
N THR A 31 -37.63 -8.52 -12.48
CA THR A 31 -38.52 -9.11 -13.50
C THR A 31 -39.14 -10.41 -12.99
N PHE A 32 -38.35 -11.27 -12.36
CA PHE A 32 -38.82 -12.50 -11.73
C PHE A 32 -39.81 -12.24 -10.59
N LEU A 33 -39.52 -11.28 -9.71
CA LEU A 33 -40.43 -10.90 -8.63
C LEU A 33 -41.76 -10.33 -9.16
N VAL A 34 -41.71 -9.46 -10.16
CA VAL A 34 -42.92 -8.90 -10.78
C VAL A 34 -43.73 -10.00 -11.46
N PHE A 35 -43.08 -10.91 -12.18
CA PHE A 35 -43.71 -12.10 -12.76
C PHE A 35 -44.41 -12.95 -11.69
N LEU A 36 -43.71 -13.30 -10.60
CA LEU A 36 -44.32 -14.06 -9.49
C LEU A 36 -45.51 -13.32 -8.86
N THR A 37 -45.44 -12.00 -8.73
CA THR A 37 -46.54 -11.20 -8.14
C THR A 37 -47.75 -11.15 -9.08
N VAL A 38 -47.52 -11.07 -10.39
CA VAL A 38 -48.57 -11.14 -11.42
C VAL A 38 -49.19 -12.53 -11.41
N CYS A 39 -48.39 -13.59 -11.52
CA CYS A 39 -48.85 -14.97 -11.41
C CYS A 39 -49.67 -15.20 -10.13
N GLU A 40 -49.16 -14.80 -8.96
CA GLU A 40 -49.90 -14.86 -7.69
C GLU A 40 -51.27 -14.20 -7.83
N THR A 41 -51.33 -12.93 -8.23
CA THR A 41 -52.61 -12.20 -8.24
C THR A 41 -53.59 -12.65 -9.32
N TRP A 42 -53.14 -12.96 -10.53
CA TRP A 42 -54.02 -13.31 -11.63
C TRP A 42 -54.42 -14.79 -11.58
N ILE A 43 -53.49 -15.69 -11.28
CA ILE A 43 -53.77 -17.13 -11.18
C ILE A 43 -54.62 -17.43 -9.95
N LEU A 44 -54.35 -16.81 -8.79
CA LEU A 44 -55.20 -17.03 -7.60
C LEU A 44 -56.60 -16.47 -7.78
N SER A 45 -56.75 -15.29 -8.40
CA SER A 45 -58.08 -14.71 -8.64
C SER A 45 -58.88 -15.55 -9.63
N LEU A 46 -58.23 -16.05 -10.70
CA LEU A 46 -58.86 -16.94 -11.67
C LEU A 46 -59.21 -18.31 -11.06
N ALA A 47 -58.30 -18.89 -10.27
CA ALA A 47 -58.53 -20.14 -9.57
C ALA A 47 -59.70 -20.02 -8.57
N TYR A 48 -59.76 -18.94 -7.79
CA TYR A 48 -60.85 -18.68 -6.85
C TYR A 48 -62.22 -18.61 -7.55
N LEU A 49 -62.31 -17.85 -8.64
CA LEU A 49 -63.51 -17.76 -9.48
C LEU A 49 -63.90 -19.10 -10.10
N SER A 50 -62.92 -19.91 -10.53
CA SER A 50 -63.19 -21.23 -11.13
C SER A 50 -63.67 -22.27 -10.12
N VAL A 51 -63.20 -22.20 -8.86
CA VAL A 51 -63.62 -23.09 -7.77
C VAL A 51 -65.02 -22.74 -7.28
N GLU A 52 -65.40 -21.46 -7.31
CA GLU A 52 -66.76 -21.02 -7.01
C GLU A 52 -67.77 -21.45 -8.09
N GLY A 53 -67.31 -21.61 -9.35
CA GLY A 53 -68.13 -22.06 -10.48
C GLY A 53 -68.19 -23.58 -10.74
N SER A 54 -67.29 -24.37 -10.14
CA SER A 54 -67.17 -25.82 -10.37
C SER A 54 -67.26 -26.60 -9.06
N LEU A 55 -68.39 -27.25 -8.82
CA LEU A 55 -68.65 -28.16 -7.71
C LEU A 55 -67.53 -29.22 -7.54
N GLY A 56 -66.85 -29.21 -6.39
CA GLY A 56 -66.21 -30.43 -5.87
C GLY A 56 -64.70 -30.44 -5.62
N MET A 57 -64.00 -29.31 -5.53
CA MET A 57 -62.60 -29.34 -5.07
C MET A 57 -62.49 -29.45 -3.54
N ASN A 58 -61.69 -30.41 -3.07
CA ASN A 58 -61.42 -30.63 -1.65
C ASN A 58 -60.81 -29.38 -0.99
N PRO A 59 -61.21 -29.03 0.25
CA PRO A 59 -60.69 -27.87 0.98
C PRO A 59 -59.19 -27.96 1.30
N SER A 60 -58.61 -29.17 1.26
CA SER A 60 -57.15 -29.39 1.45
C SER A 60 -56.32 -28.83 0.29
N SER A 61 -56.82 -28.87 -0.94
CA SER A 61 -56.18 -28.27 -2.13
C SER A 61 -56.11 -26.73 -2.03
N LEU A 62 -57.00 -26.12 -1.24
CA LEU A 62 -57.00 -24.68 -1.00
C LEU A 62 -55.85 -24.22 -0.08
N LYS A 63 -55.24 -25.14 0.69
CA LYS A 63 -54.11 -24.83 1.57
C LYS A 63 -52.83 -24.45 0.81
N ILE A 64 -52.62 -25.03 -0.37
CA ILE A 64 -51.49 -24.70 -1.26
C ILE A 64 -51.63 -23.25 -1.77
N PHE A 65 -52.86 -22.81 -2.07
CA PHE A 65 -53.12 -21.42 -2.47
C PHE A 65 -52.84 -20.40 -1.34
N PHE A 66 -52.92 -20.82 -0.06
CA PHE A 66 -52.48 -19.99 1.05
C PHE A 66 -50.96 -19.92 1.21
N MET A 67 -50.21 -20.97 0.86
CA MET A 67 -48.74 -20.94 0.86
C MET A 67 -48.17 -19.99 -0.20
N LEU A 68 -48.88 -19.76 -1.31
CA LEU A 68 -48.56 -18.72 -2.27
C LEU A 68 -48.64 -17.30 -1.68
N ARG A 69 -49.09 -17.09 -0.44
CA ARG A 69 -48.92 -15.80 0.26
C ARG A 69 -47.47 -15.53 0.65
N LEU A 70 -46.58 -16.53 0.66
CA LEU A 70 -45.15 -16.35 0.95
C LEU A 70 -44.42 -15.56 -0.14
N THR A 71 -44.88 -15.58 -1.39
CA THR A 71 -44.34 -14.74 -2.47
C THR A 71 -44.50 -13.24 -2.19
N ARG A 72 -45.37 -12.87 -1.25
CA ARG A 72 -45.47 -11.49 -0.75
C ARG A 72 -44.23 -11.08 0.05
N MET A 73 -43.67 -12.00 0.84
CA MET A 73 -42.42 -11.77 1.57
C MET A 73 -41.22 -11.66 0.61
N ALA A 74 -41.27 -12.34 -0.55
CA ALA A 74 -40.24 -12.20 -1.58
C ALA A 74 -40.09 -10.74 -2.09
N ARG A 75 -41.10 -9.88 -1.92
CA ARG A 75 -40.99 -8.44 -2.23
C ARG A 75 -40.07 -7.71 -1.25
N MET A 76 -39.97 -8.19 -0.01
CA MET A 76 -39.01 -7.69 0.98
C MET A 76 -37.57 -7.97 0.54
N ALA A 77 -37.32 -8.90 -0.39
CA ALA A 77 -35.98 -9.10 -0.94
C ALA A 77 -35.44 -7.85 -1.69
N ARG A 78 -36.31 -6.90 -2.08
CA ARG A 78 -35.86 -5.60 -2.57
C ARG A 78 -35.20 -4.76 -1.47
N LEU A 79 -35.51 -4.99 -0.19
CA LEU A 79 -34.82 -4.34 0.93
C LEU A 79 -33.34 -4.72 0.98
N LEU A 80 -32.94 -5.88 0.43
CA LEU A 80 -31.53 -6.29 0.36
C LEU A 80 -30.66 -5.30 -0.44
N ARG A 81 -31.25 -4.49 -1.34
CA ARG A 81 -30.52 -3.42 -2.06
C ARG A 81 -30.15 -2.25 -1.18
N TRP A 82 -30.93 -2.01 -0.12
CA TRP A 82 -30.69 -0.93 0.84
C TRP A 82 -29.65 -1.32 1.88
N MET A 83 -29.39 -2.63 2.04
CA MET A 83 -28.41 -3.18 2.96
C MET A 83 -27.33 -3.95 2.19
N PRO A 84 -26.28 -3.27 1.68
CA PRO A 84 -25.21 -3.92 0.91
C PRO A 84 -24.50 -5.04 1.69
N GLU A 85 -24.45 -4.95 3.02
CA GLU A 85 -23.88 -5.96 3.91
C GLU A 85 -24.53 -7.35 3.73
N LEU A 86 -25.86 -7.41 3.60
CA LEU A 86 -26.57 -8.68 3.39
C LEU A 86 -26.26 -9.29 2.02
N VAL A 87 -26.02 -8.46 1.01
CA VAL A 87 -25.64 -8.92 -0.34
C VAL A 87 -24.22 -9.47 -0.34
N ILE A 88 -23.30 -8.88 0.42
CA ILE A 88 -21.93 -9.37 0.59
C ILE A 88 -21.96 -10.76 1.21
N ILE A 89 -22.73 -10.94 2.30
CA ILE A 89 -22.94 -12.22 2.97
C ILE A 89 -23.53 -13.27 2.01
N LEU A 90 -24.61 -12.94 1.29
CA LEU A 90 -25.24 -13.86 0.35
C LEU A 90 -24.33 -14.27 -0.81
N LYS A 91 -23.50 -13.35 -1.31
CA LYS A 91 -22.48 -13.66 -2.33
C LYS A 91 -21.41 -14.59 -1.78
N GLY A 92 -20.94 -14.35 -0.55
CA GLY A 92 -20.00 -15.24 0.14
C GLY A 92 -20.57 -16.65 0.31
N LEU A 93 -21.83 -16.76 0.74
CA LEU A 93 -22.53 -18.04 0.86
C LEU A 93 -22.67 -18.75 -0.49
N TRP A 94 -22.98 -18.01 -1.56
CA TRP A 94 -23.08 -18.58 -2.90
C TRP A 94 -21.74 -19.16 -3.37
N MET A 95 -20.62 -18.47 -3.13
CA MET A 95 -19.30 -19.01 -3.46
C MET A 95 -18.97 -20.27 -2.65
N ALA A 96 -19.35 -20.31 -1.36
CA ALA A 96 -19.17 -21.47 -0.49
C ALA A 96 -20.07 -22.66 -0.84
N SER A 97 -21.24 -22.41 -1.45
CA SER A 97 -22.25 -23.44 -1.74
C SER A 97 -21.70 -24.62 -2.55
N LYS A 98 -20.72 -24.37 -3.45
CA LYS A 98 -20.08 -25.42 -4.23
C LYS A 98 -19.36 -26.43 -3.34
N SER A 99 -18.64 -25.98 -2.33
CA SER A 99 -17.94 -26.86 -1.39
C SER A 99 -18.93 -27.63 -0.52
N VAL A 100 -19.96 -26.94 -0.01
CA VAL A 100 -21.02 -27.52 0.82
C VAL A 100 -21.81 -28.59 0.07
N LEU A 101 -22.03 -28.42 -1.24
CA LEU A 101 -22.70 -29.44 -2.05
C LEU A 101 -21.89 -30.75 -2.07
N PHE A 102 -20.55 -30.67 -2.20
CA PHE A 102 -19.71 -31.86 -2.17
C PHE A 102 -19.74 -32.55 -0.80
N THR A 103 -19.77 -31.79 0.30
CA THR A 103 -19.87 -32.38 1.64
C THR A 103 -21.23 -33.02 1.90
N LEU A 104 -22.33 -32.41 1.43
CA LEU A 104 -23.67 -33.01 1.49
C LEU A 104 -23.77 -34.30 0.66
N VAL A 105 -23.16 -34.35 -0.51
CA VAL A 105 -23.10 -35.56 -1.35
C VAL A 105 -22.32 -36.66 -0.63
N LEU A 106 -21.16 -36.34 -0.05
CA LEU A 106 -20.36 -37.28 0.74
C LEU A 106 -21.14 -37.79 1.98
N LEU A 107 -21.85 -36.90 2.67
CA LEU A 107 -22.73 -37.27 3.79
C LEU A 107 -23.84 -38.22 3.33
N PHE A 108 -24.51 -37.93 2.21
CA PHE A 108 -25.55 -38.80 1.65
C PHE A 108 -25.01 -40.20 1.34
N PHE A 109 -23.84 -40.31 0.69
CA PHE A 109 -23.20 -41.60 0.44
C PHE A 109 -22.85 -42.35 1.73
N THR A 110 -22.36 -41.63 2.73
CA THR A 110 -22.04 -42.22 4.03
C THR A 110 -23.29 -42.78 4.70
N ILE A 111 -24.38 -42.00 4.78
CA ILE A 111 -25.67 -42.44 5.30
C ILE A 111 -26.24 -43.62 4.51
N TYR A 112 -26.06 -43.65 3.18
CA TYR A 112 -26.49 -44.76 2.35
C TYR A 112 -25.75 -46.07 2.66
N ILE A 113 -24.41 -46.02 2.71
CA ILE A 113 -23.58 -47.21 3.02
C ILE A 113 -23.92 -47.74 4.42
N PHE A 114 -23.96 -46.86 5.42
CA PHE A 114 -24.33 -47.26 6.78
C PHE A 114 -25.79 -47.70 6.87
N GLY A 115 -26.71 -47.09 6.13
CA GLY A 115 -28.12 -47.50 6.07
C GLY A 115 -28.29 -48.93 5.57
N ILE A 116 -27.52 -49.33 4.54
CA ILE A 116 -27.48 -50.71 4.08
C ILE A 116 -26.88 -51.62 5.15
N ALA A 117 -25.74 -51.23 5.73
CA ALA A 117 -25.07 -52.04 6.76
C ALA A 117 -25.98 -52.29 7.97
N PHE A 118 -26.63 -51.25 8.51
CA PHE A 118 -27.57 -51.39 9.61
C PHE A 118 -28.80 -52.22 9.23
N ARG A 119 -29.37 -52.03 8.03
CA ARG A 119 -30.49 -52.86 7.57
C ARG A 119 -30.11 -54.34 7.50
N GLN A 120 -28.89 -54.67 7.05
CA GLN A 120 -28.42 -56.05 6.92
C GLN A 120 -28.04 -56.66 8.28
N LEU A 121 -27.37 -55.91 9.14
CA LEU A 121 -26.88 -56.41 10.44
C LEU A 121 -27.99 -56.54 11.49
N THR A 122 -29.08 -55.79 11.34
CA THR A 122 -30.23 -55.83 12.27
C THR A 122 -31.37 -56.69 11.76
N ASP A 123 -31.17 -57.40 10.64
CA ASP A 123 -32.16 -58.34 10.11
C ASP A 123 -32.50 -59.38 11.19
N SER A 124 -33.78 -59.66 11.40
CA SER A 124 -34.33 -60.51 12.48
C SER A 124 -34.20 -60.02 13.93
N THR A 125 -33.84 -58.75 14.17
CA THR A 125 -33.84 -58.14 15.52
C THR A 125 -35.04 -57.18 15.70
N PRO A 126 -35.59 -57.06 16.93
CA PRO A 126 -36.71 -56.14 17.19
C PRO A 126 -36.34 -54.67 16.95
N VAL A 127 -35.06 -54.32 17.06
CA VAL A 127 -34.55 -52.98 16.79
C VAL A 127 -34.53 -52.68 15.28
N GLY A 128 -34.22 -53.70 14.47
CA GLY A 128 -34.30 -53.62 13.01
C GLY A 128 -35.71 -53.31 12.53
N ASP A 129 -36.72 -53.94 13.13
CA ASP A 129 -38.12 -53.70 12.79
C ASP A 129 -38.64 -52.33 13.25
N GLN A 130 -38.05 -51.75 14.29
CA GLN A 130 -38.46 -50.43 14.79
C GLN A 130 -37.83 -49.27 13.99
N TYR A 131 -36.53 -49.36 13.66
CA TYR A 131 -35.77 -48.24 13.10
C TYR A 131 -35.26 -48.46 11.67
N PHE A 132 -35.11 -49.72 11.26
CA PHE A 132 -34.40 -50.10 10.04
C PHE A 132 -35.24 -51.04 9.17
N GLN A 133 -36.53 -50.77 8.97
CA GLN A 133 -37.43 -51.64 8.19
C GLN A 133 -37.07 -51.73 6.69
N SER A 134 -36.59 -50.63 6.12
CA SER A 134 -36.18 -50.54 4.71
C SER A 134 -34.88 -49.75 4.60
N VAL A 135 -34.19 -49.84 3.47
CA VAL A 135 -32.96 -49.04 3.24
C VAL A 135 -33.28 -47.55 3.34
N HIS A 136 -34.41 -47.10 2.78
CA HIS A 136 -34.84 -45.71 2.92
C HIS A 136 -35.19 -45.33 4.37
N GLY A 137 -35.92 -46.20 5.09
CA GLY A 137 -36.24 -45.98 6.51
C GLY A 137 -34.98 -45.93 7.38
N ALA A 138 -34.00 -46.79 7.10
CA ALA A 138 -32.70 -46.79 7.74
C ALA A 138 -31.94 -45.48 7.50
N MET A 139 -31.95 -44.98 6.26
CA MET A 139 -31.34 -43.70 5.90
C MET A 139 -32.03 -42.53 6.62
N VAL A 140 -33.37 -42.50 6.68
CA VAL A 140 -34.12 -41.46 7.39
C VAL A 140 -33.86 -41.53 8.90
N SER A 141 -33.81 -42.72 9.49
CA SER A 141 -33.46 -42.91 10.90
C SER A 141 -32.04 -42.45 11.20
N LEU A 142 -31.05 -42.79 10.39
CA LEU A 142 -29.66 -42.34 10.56
C LEU A 142 -29.51 -40.84 10.36
N PHE A 143 -30.23 -40.26 9.39
CA PHE A 143 -30.21 -38.82 9.17
C PHE A 143 -30.87 -38.07 10.33
N LEU A 144 -32.13 -38.37 10.66
CA LEU A 144 -32.87 -37.66 11.69
C LEU A 144 -32.34 -38.00 13.09
N ARG A 145 -32.33 -39.28 13.50
CA ARG A 145 -31.94 -39.65 14.87
C ARG A 145 -30.42 -39.69 15.06
N GLY A 146 -29.64 -39.92 14.01
CA GLY A 146 -28.17 -39.97 14.10
C GLY A 146 -27.49 -38.62 13.89
N THR A 147 -28.03 -37.77 13.02
CA THR A 147 -27.39 -36.48 12.67
C THR A 147 -28.06 -35.29 13.36
N ILE A 148 -29.39 -35.33 13.54
CA ILE A 148 -30.17 -34.21 14.12
C ILE A 148 -31.22 -34.73 15.13
N PRO A 149 -30.78 -35.41 16.21
CA PRO A 149 -31.69 -36.12 17.12
C PRO A 149 -32.75 -35.22 17.74
N ASP A 150 -32.38 -33.98 18.09
CA ASP A 150 -33.25 -33.04 18.79
C ASP A 150 -34.49 -32.64 17.99
N LEU A 151 -34.41 -32.69 16.64
CA LEU A 151 -35.51 -32.31 15.76
C LEU A 151 -36.20 -33.53 15.12
N ALA A 152 -35.68 -34.74 15.36
CA ALA A 152 -36.17 -35.96 14.72
C ALA A 152 -37.66 -36.21 14.99
N ASP A 153 -38.08 -36.12 16.26
CA ASP A 153 -39.48 -36.40 16.65
C ASP A 153 -40.44 -35.36 16.06
N MET A 154 -40.03 -34.10 16.01
CA MET A 154 -40.82 -33.03 15.37
C MET A 154 -40.97 -33.27 13.87
N VAL A 155 -39.89 -33.64 13.17
CA VAL A 155 -39.92 -33.93 11.74
C VAL A 155 -40.81 -35.13 11.43
N LEU A 156 -40.69 -36.21 12.20
CA LEU A 156 -41.48 -37.41 12.02
C LEU A 156 -42.97 -37.14 12.26
N ALA A 157 -43.33 -36.45 13.35
CA ALA A 157 -44.72 -36.08 13.63
C ALA A 157 -45.36 -35.22 12.52
N LEU A 158 -44.58 -34.30 11.93
CA LEU A 158 -45.04 -33.49 10.79
C LEU A 158 -45.13 -34.29 9.48
N ALA A 159 -44.22 -35.25 9.27
CA ALA A 159 -44.22 -36.12 8.10
C ALA A 159 -45.41 -37.10 8.11
N ASP A 160 -45.81 -37.58 9.29
CA ASP A 160 -46.95 -38.49 9.47
C ASP A 160 -48.29 -37.82 9.09
N GLU A 161 -48.44 -36.52 9.37
CA GLU A 161 -49.60 -35.73 8.94
C GLU A 161 -49.54 -35.43 7.43
N HIS A 162 -48.44 -34.83 6.97
CA HIS A 162 -48.22 -34.50 5.56
C HIS A 162 -46.74 -34.56 5.23
N LEU A 163 -46.36 -35.51 4.36
CA LEU A 163 -44.97 -35.67 3.87
C LEU A 163 -44.36 -34.35 3.36
N GLY A 164 -45.16 -33.49 2.73
CA GLY A 164 -44.72 -32.17 2.25
C GLY A 164 -44.29 -31.22 3.37
N LEU A 165 -44.95 -31.25 4.53
CA LEU A 165 -44.57 -30.44 5.70
C LEU A 165 -43.28 -30.96 6.34
N GLY A 166 -43.14 -32.28 6.45
CA GLY A 166 -41.91 -32.91 6.91
C GLY A 166 -40.71 -32.55 6.02
N MET A 167 -40.86 -32.65 4.70
CA MET A 167 -39.81 -32.24 3.74
C MET A 167 -39.48 -30.74 3.82
N LEU A 168 -40.49 -29.87 3.96
CA LEU A 168 -40.27 -28.43 4.14
C LEU A 168 -39.50 -28.13 5.43
N LEU A 169 -39.82 -28.83 6.52
CA LEU A 169 -39.11 -28.69 7.79
C LEU A 169 -37.67 -29.19 7.68
N VAL A 170 -37.42 -30.33 7.04
CA VAL A 170 -36.06 -30.83 6.78
C VAL A 170 -35.26 -29.84 5.94
N LEU A 171 -35.86 -29.27 4.89
CA LEU A 171 -35.22 -28.23 4.07
C LEU A 171 -34.90 -26.99 4.91
N PHE A 172 -35.82 -26.54 5.76
CA PHE A 172 -35.59 -25.42 6.67
C PHE A 172 -34.42 -25.71 7.62
N ILE A 173 -34.39 -26.90 8.24
CA ILE A 173 -33.30 -27.31 9.14
C ILE A 173 -31.97 -27.31 8.40
N LEU A 174 -31.92 -27.95 7.23
CA LEU A 174 -30.71 -28.05 6.41
C LEU A 174 -30.20 -26.65 6.02
N VAL A 175 -31.08 -25.74 5.58
CA VAL A 175 -30.68 -24.36 5.29
C VAL A 175 -30.23 -23.64 6.56
N ALA A 176 -30.97 -23.73 7.67
CA ALA A 176 -30.63 -23.04 8.91
C ALA A 176 -29.29 -23.51 9.50
N THR A 177 -29.07 -24.82 9.62
CA THR A 177 -27.82 -25.37 10.16
C THR A 177 -26.65 -25.13 9.22
N LEU A 178 -26.83 -25.28 7.91
CA LEU A 178 -25.74 -24.99 6.95
C LEU A 178 -25.41 -23.50 6.92
N THR A 179 -26.39 -22.60 6.92
CA THR A 179 -26.12 -21.16 6.91
C THR A 179 -25.44 -20.70 8.19
N ILE A 180 -26.01 -21.04 9.36
CA ILE A 180 -25.47 -20.57 10.65
C ILE A 180 -24.09 -21.18 10.92
N MET A 181 -23.92 -22.50 10.79
CA MET A 181 -22.64 -23.14 11.07
C MET A 181 -21.56 -22.75 10.06
N ASN A 182 -21.88 -22.71 8.76
CA ASN A 182 -20.87 -22.34 7.76
C ASN A 182 -20.51 -20.86 7.82
N MET A 183 -21.44 -19.96 8.19
CA MET A 183 -21.10 -18.56 8.45
C MET A 183 -20.22 -18.42 9.69
N LEU A 184 -20.58 -19.09 10.80
CA LEU A 184 -19.82 -19.02 12.05
C LEU A 184 -18.41 -19.59 11.87
N VAL A 185 -18.27 -20.76 11.24
CA VAL A 185 -16.97 -21.36 10.93
C VAL A 185 -16.19 -20.46 9.96
N GLY A 186 -16.85 -19.86 8.96
CA GLY A 186 -16.21 -18.90 8.05
C GLY A 186 -15.58 -17.71 8.77
N VAL A 187 -16.35 -17.05 9.66
CA VAL A 187 -15.84 -15.93 10.46
C VAL A 187 -14.73 -16.38 11.40
N LEU A 188 -14.88 -17.54 12.06
CA LEU A 188 -13.83 -18.04 12.95
C LEU A 188 -12.53 -18.37 12.18
N VAL A 189 -12.63 -18.97 11.00
CA VAL A 189 -11.45 -19.28 10.17
C VAL A 189 -10.79 -18.00 9.67
N GLU A 190 -11.55 -16.97 9.29
CA GLU A 190 -11.00 -15.66 8.90
C GLU A 190 -10.26 -14.98 10.06
N VAL A 191 -10.87 -14.96 11.24
CA VAL A 191 -10.25 -14.39 12.45
C VAL A 191 -8.99 -15.18 12.82
N VAL A 192 -9.06 -16.51 12.85
CA VAL A 192 -7.90 -17.38 13.15
C VAL A 192 -6.80 -17.19 12.11
N SER A 193 -7.14 -17.08 10.83
CA SER A 193 -6.16 -16.81 9.77
C SER A 193 -5.48 -15.46 9.98
N THR A 194 -6.24 -14.41 10.29
CA THR A 194 -5.69 -13.06 10.51
C THR A 194 -4.80 -13.00 11.75
N VAL A 195 -5.22 -13.66 12.84
CA VAL A 195 -4.39 -13.79 14.04
C VAL A 195 -3.12 -14.57 13.73
N SER A 196 -3.21 -15.67 12.97
CA SER A 196 -2.04 -16.48 12.60
C SER A 196 -1.02 -15.71 11.76
N THR A 197 -1.47 -14.84 10.85
CA THR A 197 -0.55 -14.01 10.05
C THR A 197 0.16 -12.97 10.92
N ILE A 198 -0.55 -12.32 11.84
CA ILE A 198 0.02 -11.33 12.76
C ILE A 198 1.02 -11.98 13.71
N GLU A 199 0.67 -13.14 14.28
CA GLU A 199 1.56 -13.89 15.16
C GLU A 199 2.80 -14.39 14.42
N HIS A 200 2.64 -14.91 13.20
CA HIS A 200 3.77 -15.35 12.40
C HIS A 200 4.72 -14.20 12.06
N GLU A 201 4.21 -13.02 11.69
CA GLU A 201 5.05 -11.83 11.47
C GLU A 201 5.80 -11.42 12.75
N THR A 202 5.11 -11.40 13.89
CA THR A 202 5.71 -11.07 15.19
C THR A 202 6.80 -12.07 15.59
N LEU A 203 6.58 -13.37 15.36
CA LEU A 203 7.57 -14.42 15.60
C LEU A 203 8.80 -14.24 14.71
N VAL A 204 8.62 -13.94 13.43
CA VAL A 204 9.73 -13.69 12.51
C VAL A 204 10.55 -12.47 12.98
N VAL A 205 9.90 -11.37 13.36
CA VAL A 205 10.59 -10.18 13.90
C VAL A 205 11.43 -10.52 15.14
N ASN A 206 10.85 -11.25 16.10
CA ASN A 206 11.55 -11.64 17.32
C ASN A 206 12.69 -12.63 17.05
N MET A 207 12.52 -13.55 16.11
CA MET A 207 13.59 -14.47 15.69
C MET A 207 14.75 -13.73 15.05
N VAL A 208 14.48 -12.75 14.18
CA VAL A 208 15.52 -11.90 13.57
C VAL A 208 16.29 -11.14 14.63
N ARG A 209 15.57 -10.49 15.56
CA ARG A 209 16.18 -9.78 16.67
C ARG A 209 17.07 -10.67 17.52
N ALA A 210 16.59 -11.86 17.89
CA ALA A 210 17.32 -12.80 18.73
C ALA A 210 18.58 -13.34 18.03
N LYS A 211 18.48 -13.75 16.77
CA LYS A 211 19.64 -14.22 16.00
C LYS A 211 20.67 -13.13 15.81
N MET A 212 20.27 -11.91 15.48
CA MET A 212 21.22 -10.81 15.30
C MET A 212 21.94 -10.45 16.61
N LEU A 213 21.25 -10.44 17.75
CA LEU A 213 21.89 -10.27 19.06
C LEU A 213 22.91 -11.38 19.32
N GLN A 214 22.53 -12.63 19.06
CA GLN A 214 23.40 -13.78 19.24
C GLN A 214 24.67 -13.68 18.38
N MET A 215 24.55 -13.21 17.12
CA MET A 215 25.70 -13.06 16.23
C MET A 215 26.67 -12.00 16.75
N ILE A 216 26.17 -10.87 17.24
CA ILE A 216 27.02 -9.82 17.81
C ILE A 216 27.72 -10.29 19.08
N ASP A 217 27.01 -10.98 19.98
CA ASP A 217 27.57 -11.53 21.22
C ASP A 217 28.68 -12.57 20.95
N ILE A 218 28.46 -13.49 20.00
CA ILE A 218 29.44 -14.54 19.64
C ILE A 218 30.69 -13.93 19.02
N LEU A 219 30.52 -12.88 18.21
CA LEU A 219 31.60 -12.30 17.41
C LEU A 219 32.33 -11.16 18.12
N GLN A 220 31.87 -10.76 19.31
CA GLN A 220 32.42 -9.64 20.09
C GLN A 220 32.64 -8.39 19.24
N LEU A 221 31.65 -8.09 18.38
CA LEU A 221 31.71 -6.95 17.46
C LEU A 221 31.57 -5.61 18.20
N ASP A 222 30.93 -5.61 19.39
CA ASP A 222 30.83 -4.47 20.29
C ASP A 222 32.17 -4.26 21.02
N LEU A 223 33.09 -3.54 20.38
CA LEU A 223 34.46 -3.34 20.88
C LEU A 223 34.54 -2.32 22.01
N ASP A 224 33.57 -1.40 22.09
CA ASP A 224 33.52 -0.34 23.08
C ASP A 224 32.50 -0.59 24.21
N GLY A 225 31.67 -1.64 24.08
CA GLY A 225 30.74 -2.11 25.09
C GLY A 225 29.58 -1.15 25.32
N ASN A 226 29.27 -0.29 24.34
CA ASN A 226 28.29 0.77 24.50
C ASN A 226 26.87 0.35 24.08
N GLY A 227 26.71 -0.85 23.49
CA GLY A 227 25.43 -1.39 23.02
C GLY A 227 24.84 -0.66 21.80
N ALA A 228 25.63 0.17 21.14
CA ALA A 228 25.34 0.83 19.88
C ALA A 228 26.23 0.23 18.78
N LEU A 229 25.75 0.34 17.54
CA LEU A 229 26.45 -0.13 16.36
C LEU A 229 27.06 1.08 15.67
N SER A 230 28.39 1.10 15.54
CA SER A 230 29.10 2.08 14.73
C SER A 230 29.10 1.67 13.25
N LYS A 231 29.40 2.62 12.36
CA LYS A 231 29.49 2.36 10.91
C LYS A 231 30.52 1.27 10.58
N THR A 232 31.67 1.28 11.26
CA THR A 232 32.74 0.30 11.05
C THR A 232 32.33 -1.10 11.51
N GLU A 233 31.58 -1.21 12.61
CA GLU A 233 31.07 -2.48 13.12
C GLU A 233 29.94 -3.01 12.23
N PHE A 234 29.11 -2.12 11.69
CA PHE A 234 28.10 -2.47 10.69
C PHE A 234 28.72 -3.03 9.41
N GLU A 235 29.73 -2.36 8.85
CA GLU A 235 30.47 -2.85 7.67
C GLU A 235 31.15 -4.20 7.97
N ALA A 236 31.77 -4.36 9.15
CA ALA A 236 32.36 -5.62 9.58
C ALA A 236 31.31 -6.74 9.73
N LEU A 237 30.11 -6.42 10.24
CA LEU A 237 29.00 -7.35 10.34
C LEU A 237 28.55 -7.84 8.95
N LEU A 238 28.47 -6.95 7.95
CA LEU A 238 28.06 -7.31 6.59
C LEU A 238 29.13 -8.10 5.81
N VAL A 239 30.41 -8.00 6.19
CA VAL A 239 31.49 -8.83 5.61
C VAL A 239 31.40 -10.28 6.08
N LEU A 240 30.76 -10.55 7.22
CA LEU A 240 30.62 -11.90 7.74
C LEU A 240 29.60 -12.69 6.91
N PRO A 241 30.00 -13.85 6.36
CA PRO A 241 29.15 -14.62 5.46
C PRO A 241 27.88 -15.12 6.15
N GLU A 242 27.95 -15.47 7.43
CA GLU A 242 26.79 -15.93 8.20
C GLU A 242 25.77 -14.80 8.39
N ALA A 243 26.21 -13.57 8.70
CA ALA A 243 25.35 -12.42 8.92
C ALA A 243 24.75 -11.91 7.62
N ALA A 244 25.56 -11.83 6.56
CA ALA A 244 25.10 -11.47 5.22
C ALA A 244 24.06 -12.47 4.68
N GLN A 245 24.30 -13.78 4.83
CA GLN A 245 23.32 -14.80 4.46
C GLN A 245 22.03 -14.66 5.26
N PHE A 246 22.13 -14.43 6.57
CA PHE A 246 20.96 -14.24 7.42
C PHE A 246 20.13 -13.01 7.02
N ILE A 247 20.77 -11.87 6.76
CA ILE A 247 20.10 -10.65 6.30
C ILE A 247 19.43 -10.87 4.94
N GLN A 248 20.07 -11.62 4.05
CA GLN A 248 19.50 -11.99 2.76
C GLN A 248 18.31 -12.95 2.89
N GLU A 249 18.36 -13.93 3.81
CA GLU A 249 17.23 -14.82 4.13
C GLU A 249 16.02 -14.07 4.68
N VAL A 250 16.27 -13.00 5.44
CA VAL A 250 15.21 -12.09 5.93
C VAL A 250 14.56 -11.32 4.78
N GLY A 251 15.18 -11.26 3.61
CA GLY A 251 14.66 -10.60 2.41
C GLY A 251 15.14 -9.17 2.23
N VAL A 252 16.31 -8.82 2.78
CA VAL A 252 16.94 -7.51 2.62
C VAL A 252 18.13 -7.62 1.67
N ASP A 253 18.30 -6.65 0.78
CA ASP A 253 19.45 -6.60 -0.12
C ASP A 253 20.70 -6.09 0.61
N VAL A 254 21.64 -7.00 0.85
CA VAL A 254 22.91 -6.71 1.53
C VAL A 254 23.75 -5.71 0.73
N VAL A 255 23.70 -5.74 -0.60
CA VAL A 255 24.51 -4.85 -1.44
C VAL A 255 24.00 -3.41 -1.32
N GLY A 256 22.68 -3.22 -1.46
CA GLY A 256 22.05 -1.92 -1.24
C GLY A 256 22.26 -1.38 0.19
N LEU A 257 22.25 -2.25 1.22
CA LEU A 257 22.53 -1.85 2.60
C LEU A 257 23.91 -1.19 2.77
N VAL A 258 24.93 -1.70 2.09
CA VAL A 258 26.29 -1.11 2.11
C VAL A 258 26.29 0.26 1.46
N GLU A 259 25.59 0.44 0.33
CA GLU A 259 25.51 1.73 -0.37
C GLU A 259 24.80 2.81 0.48
N TYR A 260 23.80 2.41 1.27
CA TYR A 260 23.07 3.32 2.14
C TYR A 260 23.69 3.48 3.55
N ALA A 261 24.80 2.79 3.85
CA ALA A 261 25.47 2.88 5.15
C ALA A 261 25.83 4.33 5.52
N ASP A 262 26.33 5.11 4.56
CA ASP A 262 26.66 6.53 4.73
C ASP A 262 25.43 7.39 5.11
N PHE A 263 24.25 6.98 4.65
CA PHE A 263 23.01 7.69 4.92
C PHE A 263 22.44 7.33 6.31
N PHE A 264 22.58 6.09 6.74
CA PHE A 264 22.09 5.64 8.04
C PHE A 264 22.95 6.17 9.20
N PHE A 265 24.26 6.27 9.00
CA PHE A 265 25.22 6.65 10.04
C PHE A 265 25.77 8.09 9.85
N LYS A 266 24.90 9.06 9.48
CA LYS A 266 25.24 10.49 9.31
C LYS A 266 25.65 11.18 10.63
N ASP A 267 26.77 10.76 11.20
CA ASP A 267 27.44 11.30 12.40
C ASP A 267 26.94 10.79 13.77
N GLN A 268 26.15 9.71 13.83
CA GLN A 268 25.73 9.10 15.09
C GLN A 268 25.74 7.57 15.03
N GLU A 269 26.12 6.95 16.15
CA GLU A 269 25.96 5.52 16.39
C GLU A 269 24.47 5.18 16.58
N MET A 270 24.06 4.02 16.10
CA MET A 270 22.68 3.57 16.15
C MET A 270 22.51 2.52 17.22
N SER A 271 21.47 2.59 18.05
CA SER A 271 21.24 1.50 18.99
C SER A 271 20.93 0.21 18.24
N PHE A 272 21.30 -0.94 18.81
CA PHE A 272 21.04 -2.21 18.15
C PHE A 272 19.54 -2.46 17.91
N ALA A 273 18.67 -1.97 18.80
CA ALA A 273 17.23 -2.07 18.62
C ALA A 273 16.77 -1.33 17.36
N ASP A 274 17.29 -0.11 17.14
CA ASP A 274 16.98 0.70 15.97
C ASP A 274 17.56 0.08 14.69
N PHE A 275 18.73 -0.56 14.79
CA PHE A 275 19.35 -1.28 13.68
C PHE A 275 18.50 -2.47 13.20
N VAL A 276 18.02 -3.30 14.12
CA VAL A 276 17.12 -4.41 13.76
C VAL A 276 15.83 -3.88 13.17
N GLU A 277 15.27 -2.79 13.73
CA GLU A 277 14.08 -2.15 13.17
C GLU A 277 14.32 -1.63 11.75
N LEU A 278 15.48 -1.01 11.48
CA LEU A 278 15.88 -0.55 10.15
C LEU A 278 15.98 -1.70 9.14
N ILE A 279 16.63 -2.82 9.51
CA ILE A 279 16.71 -4.01 8.65
C ILE A 279 15.31 -4.56 8.36
N LEU A 280 14.45 -4.60 9.37
CA LEU A 280 13.07 -5.05 9.20
C LEU A 280 12.30 -4.12 8.27
N GLN A 281 12.52 -2.80 8.32
CA GLN A 281 11.90 -1.81 7.42
C GLN A 281 12.38 -1.94 5.97
N LEU A 282 13.65 -2.30 5.76
CA LEU A 282 14.27 -2.46 4.43
C LEU A 282 14.00 -3.82 3.78
N ARG A 283 13.18 -4.68 4.41
CA ARG A 283 12.76 -5.95 3.84
C ARG A 283 11.99 -5.73 2.55
N GLY A 284 12.41 -6.36 1.46
CA GLY A 284 11.78 -6.24 0.13
C GLY A 284 10.32 -6.74 0.08
N THR A 285 9.88 -7.51 1.08
CA THR A 285 8.47 -7.93 1.22
C THR A 285 7.59 -6.90 1.91
N ASN A 286 8.15 -5.82 2.46
CA ASN A 286 7.35 -4.77 3.09
C ASN A 286 6.57 -4.01 2.03
N GLN A 287 5.26 -3.88 2.23
CA GLN A 287 4.44 -3.04 1.39
C GLN A 287 4.59 -1.58 1.80
N ALA A 288 4.91 -0.71 0.85
CA ALA A 288 4.96 0.74 1.07
C ALA A 288 3.58 1.24 1.52
N SER A 289 3.52 1.83 2.71
CA SER A 289 2.30 2.38 3.28
C SER A 289 2.12 3.84 2.88
N VAL A 290 0.89 4.35 3.04
CA VAL A 290 0.61 5.79 2.85
C VAL A 290 1.45 6.64 3.81
N LYS A 291 1.76 6.12 5.00
CA LYS A 291 2.63 6.79 5.98
C LYS A 291 4.03 7.01 5.40
N ASP A 292 4.61 6.00 4.76
CA ASP A 292 5.96 6.07 4.18
C ASP A 292 6.03 7.13 3.06
N ILE A 293 4.98 7.24 2.24
CA ILE A 293 4.89 8.28 1.20
C ILE A 293 4.77 9.68 1.82
N VAL A 294 3.98 9.82 2.88
CA VAL A 294 3.83 11.10 3.59
C VAL A 294 5.14 11.51 4.25
N ASP A 295 5.86 10.57 4.85
CA ASP A 295 7.13 10.82 5.52
C ASP A 295 8.25 11.15 4.52
N LEU A 296 8.32 10.43 3.39
CA LEU A 296 9.19 10.79 2.27
C LEU A 296 8.91 12.22 1.77
N ARG A 297 7.64 12.57 1.57
CA ARG A 297 7.24 13.91 1.12
C ARG A 297 7.68 14.98 2.11
N LYS A 298 7.52 14.74 3.43
CA LYS A 298 7.95 15.67 4.48
C LYS A 298 9.47 15.85 4.46
N GLN A 299 10.25 14.77 4.39
CA GLN A 299 11.71 14.84 4.32
C GLN A 299 12.18 15.60 3.07
N VAL A 300 11.59 15.30 1.91
CA VAL A 300 11.92 16.00 0.66
C VAL A 300 11.62 17.49 0.76
N MET A 301 10.45 17.87 1.30
CA MET A 301 10.10 19.28 1.49
C MET A 301 11.06 19.99 2.46
N GLN A 302 11.43 19.36 3.57
CA GLN A 302 12.39 19.93 4.54
C GLN A 302 13.78 20.13 3.94
N GLU A 303 14.29 19.16 3.17
CA GLU A 303 15.60 19.31 2.50
C GLU A 303 15.57 20.33 1.36
N LEU A 304 14.44 20.46 0.65
CA LEU A 304 14.24 21.51 -0.35
C LEU A 304 14.22 22.90 0.29
N GLU A 305 13.53 23.08 1.41
CA GLU A 305 13.53 24.35 2.17
C GLU A 305 14.93 24.70 2.70
N ARG A 306 15.64 23.71 3.27
CA ARG A 306 17.01 23.89 3.76
C ARG A 306 17.98 24.24 2.63
N SER A 307 17.85 23.58 1.48
CA SER A 307 18.66 23.85 0.30
C SER A 307 18.34 25.23 -0.29
N GLY A 308 17.07 25.62 -0.32
CA GLY A 308 16.61 26.94 -0.74
C GLY A 308 17.23 28.05 0.13
N ALA A 309 17.17 27.91 1.45
CA ALA A 309 17.77 28.87 2.36
C ALA A 309 19.29 29.03 2.17
N ASN A 310 20.03 27.93 1.96
CA ASN A 310 21.47 27.96 1.70
C ASN A 310 21.78 28.59 0.32
N LEU A 311 20.93 28.38 -0.69
CA LEU A 311 21.05 29.03 -1.99
C LEU A 311 20.79 30.53 -1.91
N ASP A 312 19.77 30.96 -1.17
CA ASP A 312 19.45 32.38 -0.96
C ASP A 312 20.60 33.08 -0.24
N GLU A 313 21.19 32.45 0.79
CA GLU A 313 22.35 32.97 1.50
C GLU A 313 23.58 33.12 0.59
N ARG A 314 23.83 32.13 -0.27
CA ARG A 314 24.92 32.20 -1.26
C ARG A 314 24.68 33.25 -2.34
N LEU A 315 23.46 33.36 -2.85
CA LEU A 315 23.09 34.38 -3.84
C LEU A 315 23.22 35.78 -3.24
N ALA A 316 22.81 35.98 -1.99
CA ALA A 316 23.01 37.23 -1.27
C ALA A 316 24.51 37.56 -1.12
N ALA A 317 25.33 36.58 -0.74
CA ALA A 317 26.79 36.76 -0.64
C ALA A 317 27.43 37.13 -1.98
N ILE A 318 27.03 36.48 -3.08
CA ILE A 318 27.52 36.78 -4.44
C ILE A 318 27.09 38.18 -4.89
N SER A 319 25.82 38.55 -4.66
CA SER A 319 25.31 39.88 -5.02
C SER A 319 26.10 40.98 -4.31
N LYS A 320 26.41 40.81 -3.02
CA LYS A 320 27.22 41.73 -2.24
C LYS A 320 28.66 41.83 -2.76
N GLN A 321 29.27 40.70 -3.12
CA GLN A 321 30.60 40.70 -3.73
C GLN A 321 30.63 41.41 -5.09
N LEU A 322 29.57 41.29 -5.88
CA LEU A 322 29.44 41.96 -7.17
C LEU A 322 29.28 43.48 -7.00
N GLU A 323 28.44 43.91 -6.05
CA GLU A 323 28.30 45.33 -5.69
C GLU A 323 29.63 45.93 -5.23
N ASP A 324 30.36 45.23 -4.35
CA ASP A 324 31.67 45.66 -3.87
C ASP A 324 32.70 45.75 -5.02
N ALA A 325 32.65 44.84 -5.99
CA ALA A 325 33.53 44.85 -7.16
C ALA A 325 33.19 46.01 -8.12
N MET A 326 31.90 46.28 -8.36
CA MET A 326 31.45 47.40 -9.18
C MET A 326 31.80 48.76 -8.55
N ALA A 327 31.66 48.89 -7.23
CA ALA A 327 32.06 50.09 -6.50
C ALA A 327 33.57 50.38 -6.61
N LYS A 328 34.42 49.35 -6.58
CA LYS A 328 35.87 49.47 -6.80
C LYS A 328 36.22 49.91 -8.21
N LEU A 329 35.48 49.43 -9.22
CA LEU A 329 35.66 49.80 -10.64
C LEU A 329 35.28 51.27 -10.91
N ASP A 330 34.18 51.75 -10.33
CA ASP A 330 33.74 53.16 -10.44
C ASP A 330 34.73 54.11 -9.73
N GLY A 331 35.35 53.65 -8.63
CA GLY A 331 36.45 54.36 -7.95
C GLY A 331 37.72 54.51 -8.81
N LEU A 332 38.02 53.54 -9.67
CA LEU A 332 39.16 53.61 -10.61
C LEU A 332 38.89 54.54 -11.81
N GLN A 333 37.63 54.64 -12.25
CA GLN A 333 37.25 55.57 -13.34
C GLN A 333 37.21 57.04 -12.91
N ARG A 334 37.14 57.34 -11.61
CA ARG A 334 37.18 58.70 -11.04
C ARG A 334 38.57 59.16 -10.58
N ALA A 335 39.62 58.37 -10.80
CA ALA A 335 40.99 58.82 -10.55
C ALA A 335 41.27 60.06 -11.43
N PRO A 336 41.77 61.18 -10.86
CA PRO A 336 41.96 62.42 -11.61
C PRO A 336 42.96 62.19 -12.74
N ALA A 337 42.70 62.83 -13.88
CA ALA A 337 43.57 62.86 -15.03
C ALA A 337 45.02 63.15 -14.61
N SER A 338 45.95 62.41 -15.23
CA SER A 338 47.40 62.61 -15.12
C SER A 338 47.80 64.08 -15.11
N PRO A 339 48.82 64.48 -14.32
CA PRO A 339 49.25 65.87 -14.24
C PRO A 339 49.66 66.42 -15.63
N PRO A 340 49.51 67.74 -15.86
CA PRO A 340 49.72 68.33 -17.17
C PRO A 340 51.18 68.17 -17.61
N VAL A 341 51.37 67.74 -18.86
CA VAL A 341 52.67 67.73 -19.54
C VAL A 341 53.20 69.16 -19.59
N PRO A 342 54.43 69.45 -19.13
CA PRO A 342 54.99 70.79 -19.19
C PRO A 342 55.18 71.23 -20.65
N ALA A 343 54.82 72.48 -20.93
CA ALA A 343 54.92 73.10 -22.25
C ALA A 343 56.37 73.07 -22.79
N LYS A 344 56.51 72.79 -24.10
CA LYS A 344 57.78 72.88 -24.85
C LYS A 344 58.41 74.28 -24.64
N PRO A 345 59.69 74.38 -24.25
CA PRO A 345 60.39 75.65 -24.21
C PRO A 345 60.70 76.14 -25.65
N PRO A 346 60.83 77.46 -25.88
CA PRO A 346 61.21 77.98 -27.19
C PRO A 346 62.64 77.58 -27.56
N LEU A 347 62.87 77.27 -28.83
CA LEU A 347 64.19 76.93 -29.39
C LEU A 347 65.18 78.08 -29.14
N GLY A 348 66.29 77.79 -28.45
CA GLY A 348 67.47 78.65 -28.45
C GLY A 348 68.16 78.97 -27.11
N ALA A 349 68.18 78.06 -26.13
CA ALA A 349 68.99 78.25 -24.91
C ALA A 349 70.24 77.33 -24.90
N PRO A 350 71.43 77.82 -24.51
CA PRO A 350 72.70 77.08 -24.54
C PRO A 350 72.78 76.04 -23.39
N PRO A 351 73.72 75.07 -23.46
CA PRO A 351 73.72 73.93 -22.55
C PRO A 351 74.23 74.33 -21.16
N TYR A 352 73.48 73.96 -20.12
CA TYR A 352 73.94 74.02 -18.73
C TYR A 352 74.33 72.62 -18.22
N PRO A 353 75.26 72.55 -17.25
CA PRO A 353 76.07 71.36 -17.00
C PRO A 353 75.40 70.35 -16.06
N CYS A 354 75.70 69.07 -16.26
CA CYS A 354 75.40 68.00 -15.30
C CYS A 354 76.09 68.25 -13.95
N ARG A 355 75.31 68.33 -12.86
CA ARG A 355 75.81 68.09 -11.50
C ARG A 355 74.78 67.41 -10.59
N ARG A 356 75.04 66.11 -10.40
CA ARG A 356 74.94 65.25 -9.21
C ARG A 356 74.47 65.86 -7.87
N ALA A 357 73.47 65.23 -7.25
CA ALA A 357 73.22 65.10 -5.79
C ALA A 357 72.45 63.75 -5.61
N LEU A 358 72.94 62.67 -4.95
CA LEU A 358 73.11 62.40 -3.50
C LEU A 358 71.89 62.87 -2.68
N VAL A 359 71.26 62.13 -1.76
CA VAL A 359 71.45 60.80 -1.14
C VAL A 359 70.24 60.58 -0.19
N ASP A 360 69.94 59.33 0.15
CA ASP A 360 69.10 58.83 1.26
C ASP A 360 67.63 59.27 1.42
N GLU A 361 66.71 58.31 1.31
CA GLU A 361 65.86 57.94 2.46
C GLU A 361 65.18 56.57 2.25
N GLU A 362 65.57 55.64 3.11
CA GLU A 362 64.95 54.34 3.36
C GLU A 362 63.54 54.57 3.95
N ALA A 363 62.48 54.21 3.23
CA ALA A 363 61.11 54.26 3.77
C ALA A 363 60.28 53.03 3.36
N ASP A 364 60.38 52.02 4.23
CA ASP A 364 59.28 51.20 4.77
C ASP A 364 58.22 50.61 3.81
N TRP A 365 58.61 49.58 3.05
CA TRP A 365 57.67 48.74 2.28
C TRP A 365 56.96 47.66 3.13
N LYS A 366 57.12 47.66 4.46
CA LYS A 366 56.52 46.64 5.35
C LYS A 366 55.16 47.05 5.95
N GLN A 367 54.64 48.25 5.64
CA GLN A 367 53.34 48.72 6.15
C GLN A 367 52.11 48.35 5.29
N PHE A 368 52.27 47.69 4.14
CA PHE A 368 51.16 47.34 3.23
C PHE A 368 50.85 45.83 3.16
N LEU A 369 50.85 45.13 4.28
CA LEU A 369 50.30 43.77 4.37
C LEU A 369 49.27 43.69 5.51
N PRO A 370 47.99 43.38 5.23
CA PRO A 370 47.09 42.92 6.28
C PRO A 370 47.46 41.49 6.68
N THR A 371 47.72 41.31 7.97
CA THR A 371 47.81 40.01 8.64
C THR A 371 46.43 39.34 8.69
N ALA A 372 46.28 38.23 7.97
CA ALA A 372 45.23 37.24 8.25
C ALA A 372 45.89 35.87 8.43
N GLY A 373 45.79 35.33 9.64
CA GLY A 373 46.35 34.04 10.02
C GLY A 373 45.56 32.86 9.43
N SER A 374 46.32 31.94 8.84
CA SER A 374 46.25 30.47 8.99
C SER A 374 44.90 29.75 8.82
N ARG A 375 44.67 29.17 7.62
CA ARG A 375 44.63 27.69 7.37
C ARG A 375 44.28 27.35 5.89
N ALA A 376 45.22 26.63 5.25
CA ALA A 376 45.12 25.59 4.21
C ALA A 376 44.39 25.81 2.85
N LEU A 377 45.21 26.03 1.79
CA LEU A 377 45.25 25.43 0.41
C LEU A 377 43.98 25.37 -0.50
N PRO A 378 44.09 25.20 -1.86
CA PRO A 378 45.28 24.92 -2.69
C PRO A 378 45.51 25.82 -3.94
N ARG A 379 46.75 25.72 -4.43
CA ARG A 379 47.29 26.01 -5.77
C ARG A 379 46.28 26.27 -6.90
N PHE A 380 46.32 27.49 -7.45
CA PHE A 380 46.36 27.70 -8.90
C PHE A 380 47.35 28.82 -9.22
N GLY A 381 48.40 28.44 -9.93
CA GLY A 381 49.52 29.30 -10.28
C GLY A 381 49.33 30.04 -11.60
N VAL A 382 49.99 31.19 -11.65
CA VAL A 382 50.79 31.69 -12.78
C VAL A 382 50.05 31.89 -14.12
N SER A 383 49.53 33.09 -14.35
CA SER A 383 49.30 33.63 -15.72
C SER A 383 48.92 35.12 -15.75
N PHE A 384 49.57 35.99 -14.98
CA PHE A 384 49.27 37.44 -15.06
C PHE A 384 50.46 38.41 -15.04
N ILE A 385 51.69 37.93 -15.26
CA ILE A 385 52.90 38.78 -15.30
C ILE A 385 53.54 38.86 -16.71
N GLU A 386 52.89 38.34 -17.76
CA GLU A 386 53.43 38.38 -19.14
C GLU A 386 52.71 39.35 -20.12
N ALA A 387 51.77 40.15 -19.63
CA ALA A 387 51.04 41.10 -20.48
C ALA A 387 51.62 42.54 -20.47
N GLY A 388 52.44 42.90 -19.47
CA GLY A 388 52.97 44.27 -19.33
C GLY A 388 54.33 44.55 -19.98
N GLY A 389 55.08 43.51 -20.37
CA GLY A 389 56.47 43.63 -20.84
C GLY A 389 56.64 43.89 -22.34
N ARG A 390 55.58 43.78 -23.15
CA ARG A 390 55.69 43.87 -24.63
C ARG A 390 55.36 45.24 -25.23
N HIS A 391 54.95 46.22 -24.42
CA HIS A 391 54.60 47.56 -24.92
C HIS A 391 55.70 48.63 -24.73
N LEU A 392 56.84 48.27 -24.13
CA LEU A 392 57.95 49.20 -23.84
C LEU A 392 59.10 49.14 -24.84
N GLU A 393 59.15 48.16 -25.75
CA GLU A 393 60.20 48.07 -26.78
C GLU A 393 59.85 48.85 -28.07
N ASP A 394 58.57 49.07 -28.36
CA ASP A 394 58.13 49.80 -29.58
C ASP A 394 58.35 51.32 -29.51
N TRP A 395 58.45 51.89 -28.31
CA TRP A 395 58.75 53.33 -28.15
C TRP A 395 60.24 53.67 -28.33
N SER A 396 61.13 52.67 -28.37
CA SER A 396 62.57 52.88 -28.58
C SER A 396 62.96 53.02 -30.05
N ARG A 397 62.07 52.67 -30.99
CA ARG A 397 62.32 52.72 -32.45
C ARG A 397 61.73 53.92 -33.17
N LEU A 398 60.95 54.76 -32.49
CA LEU A 398 60.24 55.90 -33.09
C LEU A 398 60.92 57.26 -32.89
N CYS A 399 62.13 57.28 -32.32
CA CYS A 399 62.91 58.52 -32.09
C CYS A 399 64.31 58.48 -32.74
N GLN A 400 64.50 57.74 -33.84
CA GLN A 400 65.79 57.66 -34.53
C GLN A 400 65.80 58.11 -36.00
N ASP A 401 64.69 58.59 -36.57
CA ASP A 401 64.63 59.07 -37.95
C ASP A 401 63.95 60.45 -38.03
N GLU A 402 64.60 61.51 -37.55
CA GLU A 402 64.41 62.89 -38.04
C GLU A 402 65.69 63.69 -37.71
N ASP A 403 66.74 63.43 -38.46
CA ASP A 403 67.91 64.31 -38.65
C ASP A 403 68.60 63.89 -39.97
N GLU A 404 67.94 64.11 -41.11
CA GLU A 404 68.59 64.27 -42.42
C GLU A 404 67.66 65.01 -43.40
N VAL A 405 68.22 66.10 -43.97
CA VAL A 405 67.72 67.08 -44.98
C VAL A 405 67.07 68.36 -44.46
#